data_AF-A0A7J4R098-F1
#
_entry.id   AF-A0A7J4R098-F1
#
_cell.length_a   1.000
_cell.length_b   1.000
_cell.length_c   1.000
_cell.angle_alpha   90.00
_cell.angle_beta   90.00
_cell.angle_gamma   90.00
#
_symmetry.space_group_name_H-M   'P 1'
#
loop_
_entity.id
_entity.type
_entity.pdbx_description
1 polymer ?
#
loop_
_entity_poly.entity_id
_entity_poly.type
_entity_poly.pdbx_seq_one_letter_code
_entity_poly.pdbx_strand_id
1 'polypeptide(L)'
;MAGVFCPTCEAGVEAAAKFCLSCGHDMTIQGPITSTGHDLNQIKDVIRHREDLSMAEKFDMIARVEEGANPITMGIAAAADDGENFDIGQAFEGASDDISSFKKHEFGQSPAANAAVRAVVRGTSGWDMIKAGTLDMSDGMFRDAMNHGMDASTHIHDVASGEHEGIDPDAMRAIPVLKPPKRSFCPKCGSDIHNNTMLQWRKWRESSSDVVSMQMEAAMETALIEVASHYVNVIQALKDERDDAVARAAKASAEGNEESLREKLEAEIRAELEKEFKSEGKS
;
A
#
# COMPACT_ATOMS: atom_id res chain seq x y z
N MET A 1 -11.74 26.66 30.61
CA MET A 1 -11.94 28.09 30.33
C MET A 1 -13.39 28.23 29.90
N ALA A 2 -14.26 28.78 30.76
CA ALA A 2 -15.67 28.95 30.46
C ALA A 2 -15.87 30.32 29.80
N GLY A 3 -16.53 30.35 28.66
CA GLY A 3 -16.83 31.56 27.91
C GLY A 3 -17.13 31.26 26.44
N VAL A 4 -17.53 32.30 25.73
CA VAL A 4 -17.67 32.29 24.27
C VAL A 4 -16.46 32.96 23.63
N PHE A 5 -16.09 32.48 22.44
CA PHE A 5 -14.85 32.82 21.77
C PHE A 5 -15.09 33.44 20.40
N CYS A 6 -14.15 34.25 19.95
CA CYS A 6 -14.14 34.74 18.58
C CYS A 6 -13.80 33.60 17.61
N PRO A 7 -14.57 33.39 16.54
CA PRO A 7 -14.28 32.34 15.56
C PRO A 7 -12.98 32.56 14.78
N THR A 8 -12.45 33.80 14.76
CA THR A 8 -11.25 34.15 13.98
C THR A 8 -9.96 34.10 14.80
N CYS A 9 -9.99 34.54 16.06
CA CYS A 9 -8.78 34.70 16.88
C CYS A 9 -8.84 33.97 18.23
N GLU A 10 -9.91 33.23 18.50
CA GLU A 10 -10.11 32.44 19.74
C GLU A 10 -10.00 33.24 21.05
N ALA A 11 -10.03 34.57 20.96
CA ALA A 11 -10.07 35.43 22.13
C ALA A 11 -11.43 35.30 22.81
N GLY A 12 -11.44 35.32 24.15
CA GLY A 12 -12.68 35.41 24.92
C GLY A 12 -13.43 36.69 24.58
N VAL A 13 -14.71 36.55 24.27
CA VAL A 13 -15.61 37.65 23.89
C VAL A 13 -16.86 37.58 24.76
N GLU A 14 -17.55 38.70 24.94
CA GLU A 14 -18.87 38.69 25.59
C GLU A 14 -19.93 38.16 24.62
N ALA A 15 -20.89 37.40 25.13
CA ALA A 15 -21.97 36.78 24.35
C ALA A 15 -22.86 37.78 23.59
N ALA A 16 -22.88 39.05 24.02
CA ALA A 16 -23.64 40.14 23.40
C ALA A 16 -22.76 41.10 22.58
N ALA A 17 -21.45 40.83 22.47
CA ALA A 17 -20.54 41.71 21.75
C ALA A 17 -20.84 41.70 20.24
N LYS A 18 -20.96 42.90 19.64
CA LYS A 18 -21.14 43.07 18.19
C LYS A 18 -19.83 42.95 17.42
N PHE A 19 -18.69 43.21 18.08
CA PHE A 19 -17.37 43.15 17.48
C PHE A 19 -16.39 42.47 18.43
N CYS A 20 -15.46 41.69 17.89
CA CYS A 20 -14.34 41.16 18.66
C CYS A 20 -13.32 42.28 18.92
N LEU A 21 -13.05 42.59 20.19
CA LEU A 21 -12.10 43.63 20.58
C LEU A 21 -10.63 43.28 20.26
N SER A 22 -10.32 42.02 20.00
CA SER A 22 -8.95 41.56 19.72
C SER A 22 -8.60 41.54 18.24
N CYS A 23 -9.54 41.20 17.34
CA CYS A 23 -9.29 41.08 15.90
C CYS A 23 -10.19 41.96 15.02
N GLY A 24 -11.16 42.67 15.60
CA GLY A 24 -12.10 43.52 14.86
C GLY A 24 -13.17 42.77 14.07
N HIS A 25 -13.30 41.45 14.25
CA HIS A 25 -14.30 40.63 13.57
C HIS A 25 -15.72 41.04 13.95
N ASP A 26 -16.61 41.12 12.95
CA ASP A 26 -18.02 41.47 13.12
C ASP A 26 -18.84 40.22 13.50
N MET A 27 -19.34 40.22 14.74
CA MET A 27 -20.07 39.10 15.33
C MET A 27 -21.54 39.07 14.89
N THR A 28 -21.99 40.04 14.09
CA THR A 28 -23.33 40.04 13.50
C THR A 28 -23.43 39.18 12.25
N ILE A 29 -22.31 38.95 11.55
CA ILE A 29 -22.23 38.09 10.36
C ILE A 29 -21.97 36.64 10.75
N GLN A 30 -21.01 36.42 11.65
CA GLN A 30 -20.69 35.10 12.20
C GLN A 30 -20.56 35.23 13.72
N GLY A 31 -21.47 34.58 14.44
CA GLY A 31 -21.64 34.74 15.89
C GLY A 31 -20.47 34.20 16.73
N PRO A 32 -20.44 34.53 18.02
CA PRO A 32 -19.52 33.92 18.97
C PRO A 32 -19.67 32.39 19.00
N ILE A 33 -18.56 31.67 19.17
CA ILE A 33 -18.57 30.21 19.29
C ILE A 33 -18.41 29.77 20.75
N THR A 34 -19.05 28.67 21.15
CA THR A 34 -18.82 28.05 22.46
C THR A 34 -17.43 27.41 22.53
N SER A 35 -17.01 27.00 23.73
CA SER A 35 -15.82 26.15 23.96
C SER A 35 -15.75 24.90 23.09
N THR A 36 -16.91 24.38 22.67
CA THR A 36 -17.07 23.21 21.80
C THR A 36 -17.16 23.57 20.32
N GLY A 37 -16.92 24.83 19.94
CA GLY A 37 -16.90 25.29 18.55
C GLY A 37 -18.28 25.45 17.90
N HIS A 38 -19.37 25.42 18.68
CA HIS A 38 -20.73 25.57 18.15
C HIS A 38 -21.12 27.05 18.13
N ASP A 39 -21.85 27.49 17.10
CA ASP A 39 -22.35 28.87 17.02
C ASP A 39 -23.41 29.13 18.09
N LEU A 40 -23.16 30.15 18.92
CA LEU A 40 -24.03 30.58 20.00
C LEU A 40 -25.43 30.97 19.51
N ASN A 41 -25.54 31.62 18.35
CA ASN A 41 -26.83 32.10 17.84
C ASN A 41 -27.71 30.92 17.38
N GLN A 42 -27.10 29.93 16.72
CA GLN A 42 -27.79 28.70 16.34
C GLN A 42 -28.30 27.95 17.57
N ILE A 43 -27.49 27.87 18.64
CA ILE A 43 -27.89 27.23 19.90
C ILE A 43 -29.07 27.98 20.55
N LYS A 44 -29.03 29.31 20.58
CA LYS A 44 -30.14 30.14 21.10
C LYS A 44 -31.43 29.89 20.33
N ASP A 45 -31.35 29.78 19.01
CA ASP A 45 -32.52 29.50 18.17
C ASP A 45 -33.07 28.09 18.41
N VAL A 46 -32.22 27.08 18.56
CA VAL A 46 -32.64 25.72 18.94
C VAL A 46 -33.36 25.73 20.29
N ILE A 47 -32.84 26.41 21.31
CA ILE A 47 -33.48 26.52 22.63
C ILE A 47 -34.84 27.24 22.54
N ARG A 48 -34.96 28.27 21.69
CA ARG A 48 -36.24 28.99 21.49
C ARG A 48 -37.31 28.09 20.88
N HIS A 49 -36.95 27.23 19.91
CA HIS A 49 -37.87 26.35 19.18
C HIS A 49 -38.29 25.09 19.96
N ARG A 50 -37.60 24.77 21.06
CA ARG A 50 -37.93 23.62 21.92
C ARG A 50 -39.27 23.80 22.62
N GLU A 51 -40.29 23.02 22.29
CA GLU A 51 -41.63 23.10 22.91
C GLU A 51 -41.71 22.37 24.26
N ASP A 52 -40.68 21.59 24.60
CA ASP A 52 -40.54 20.77 25.81
C ASP A 52 -40.17 21.58 27.07
N LEU A 53 -39.90 22.88 26.93
CA LEU A 53 -39.36 23.73 28.00
C LEU A 53 -40.22 24.95 28.26
N SER A 54 -40.40 25.30 29.53
CA SER A 54 -41.04 26.55 29.91
C SER A 54 -40.20 27.76 29.50
N MET A 55 -40.82 28.93 29.32
CA MET A 55 -40.08 30.16 28.97
C MET A 55 -38.96 30.47 29.97
N ALA A 56 -39.18 30.22 31.26
CA ALA A 56 -38.16 30.43 32.30
C ALA A 56 -36.96 29.50 32.13
N GLU A 57 -37.18 28.22 31.83
CA GLU A 57 -36.11 27.24 31.59
C GLU A 57 -35.34 27.52 30.30
N LYS A 58 -36.01 28.09 29.28
CA LYS A 58 -35.34 28.55 28.05
C LYS A 58 -34.38 29.70 28.33
N PHE A 59 -34.79 30.70 29.12
CA PHE A 59 -33.92 31.82 29.47
C PHE A 59 -32.75 31.37 30.34
N ASP A 60 -32.97 30.46 31.30
CA ASP A 60 -31.91 29.90 32.14
C ASP A 60 -30.90 29.08 31.32
N MET A 61 -31.36 28.26 30.36
CA MET A 61 -30.45 27.54 29.47
C MET A 61 -29.65 28.47 28.55
N ILE A 62 -30.28 29.52 28.01
CA ILE A 62 -29.56 30.51 27.19
C ILE A 62 -28.47 31.19 28.01
N ALA A 63 -28.76 31.61 29.24
CA ALA A 63 -27.77 32.21 30.13
C ALA A 63 -26.59 31.26 30.41
N ARG A 64 -26.87 29.97 30.67
CA ARG A 64 -25.83 28.97 30.87
C ARG A 64 -24.94 28.78 29.64
N VAL A 65 -25.51 28.77 28.43
CA VAL A 65 -24.70 28.68 27.19
C VAL A 65 -23.88 29.95 26.98
N GLU A 66 -24.43 31.14 27.26
CA GLU A 66 -23.73 32.43 27.17
C GLU A 66 -22.55 32.53 28.14
N GLU A 67 -22.65 31.91 29.32
CA GLU A 67 -21.58 31.78 30.32
C GLU A 67 -20.54 30.68 29.94
N GLY A 68 -20.77 29.96 28.85
CA GLY A 68 -19.84 28.95 28.31
C GLY A 68 -20.08 27.54 28.83
N ALA A 69 -21.30 27.19 29.27
CA ALA A 69 -21.67 25.80 29.51
C ALA A 69 -21.63 25.00 28.19
N ASN A 70 -21.13 23.77 28.26
CA ASN A 70 -20.99 22.93 27.06
C ASN A 70 -22.40 22.54 26.53
N PRO A 71 -22.75 22.89 25.28
CA PRO A 71 -24.07 22.60 24.71
C PRO A 71 -24.32 21.09 24.52
N ILE A 72 -23.26 20.30 24.46
CA ILE A 72 -23.29 18.82 24.40
C ILE A 72 -23.76 18.23 25.74
N THR A 73 -23.20 18.69 26.86
CA THR A 73 -23.61 18.23 28.20
C THR A 73 -25.02 18.68 28.57
N MET A 74 -25.52 19.75 27.93
CA MET A 74 -26.90 20.22 28.10
C MET A 74 -27.89 19.54 27.15
N GLY A 75 -27.44 18.61 26.29
CA GLY A 75 -28.31 17.89 25.35
C GLY A 75 -28.98 18.80 24.32
N ILE A 76 -28.34 19.92 23.98
CA ILE A 76 -28.84 20.90 22.99
C ILE A 76 -28.15 20.67 21.64
N ALA A 77 -26.86 20.31 21.69
CA ALA A 77 -26.12 19.83 20.53
C ALA A 77 -25.83 18.34 20.70
N ALA A 78 -25.87 17.60 19.60
CA ALA A 78 -25.27 16.27 19.59
C ALA A 78 -23.77 16.42 19.86
N ALA A 79 -23.19 15.51 20.64
CA ALA A 79 -21.75 15.33 20.57
C ALA A 79 -21.40 15.08 19.10
N ALA A 80 -20.33 15.71 18.59
CA ALA A 80 -19.61 15.03 17.52
C ALA A 80 -19.27 13.66 18.10
N ASP A 81 -19.68 12.60 17.41
CA ASP A 81 -19.65 11.22 17.85
C ASP A 81 -18.20 10.81 18.20
N ASP A 82 -17.76 11.18 19.39
CA ASP A 82 -16.67 10.58 20.13
C ASP A 82 -17.27 9.27 20.65
N GLY A 83 -17.33 8.30 19.75
CA GLY A 83 -18.18 7.13 19.88
C GLY A 83 -17.98 6.39 21.19
N GLU A 84 -19.06 6.33 21.97
CA GLU A 84 -19.51 5.21 22.81
C GLU A 84 -21.04 5.42 22.95
N ASN A 85 -21.97 4.54 22.57
CA ASN A 85 -22.05 3.13 22.92
C ASN A 85 -23.15 2.45 22.07
N PHE A 86 -22.95 2.34 20.75
CA PHE A 86 -23.53 1.22 20.02
C PHE A 86 -22.53 0.07 20.15
N ASP A 87 -22.96 -1.01 20.79
CA ASP A 87 -22.23 -2.27 20.90
C ASP A 87 -22.10 -2.92 19.52
N ILE A 88 -21.18 -2.35 18.73
CA ILE A 88 -20.57 -2.94 17.53
C ILE A 88 -19.36 -3.81 17.95
N GLY A 89 -19.14 -3.99 19.26
CA GLY A 89 -18.12 -4.88 19.83
C GLY A 89 -18.25 -6.29 19.26
N GLN A 90 -19.45 -6.85 19.18
CA GLN A 90 -19.63 -8.19 18.60
C GLN A 90 -19.34 -8.31 17.09
N ALA A 91 -19.30 -7.20 16.34
CA ALA A 91 -18.96 -7.24 14.91
C ALA A 91 -17.45 -7.06 14.66
N PHE A 92 -16.69 -6.57 15.65
CA PHE A 92 -15.25 -6.31 15.56
C PHE A 92 -14.40 -7.00 16.66
N GLU A 93 -14.99 -7.76 17.58
CA GLU A 93 -14.27 -8.57 18.59
C GLU A 93 -13.44 -9.73 18.00
N GLY A 94 -13.41 -9.87 16.66
CA GLY A 94 -12.45 -10.69 15.94
C GLY A 94 -11.26 -9.94 15.35
N ALA A 95 -11.25 -8.60 15.41
CA ALA A 95 -10.16 -7.76 14.91
C ALA A 95 -9.27 -7.37 16.09
N SER A 96 -8.39 -8.30 16.48
CA SER A 96 -7.19 -7.96 17.24
C SER A 96 -6.44 -6.81 16.56
N ASP A 97 -5.68 -6.06 17.35
CA ASP A 97 -4.73 -4.97 17.01
C ASP A 97 -3.61 -5.37 16.00
N ASP A 98 -3.83 -6.40 15.19
CA ASP A 98 -3.13 -6.65 13.93
C ASP A 98 -3.99 -6.08 12.78
N ILE A 99 -3.99 -4.77 12.62
CA ILE A 99 -4.43 -4.15 11.36
C ILE A 99 -3.30 -4.33 10.33
N SER A 100 -2.91 -5.57 10.03
CA SER A 100 -2.52 -5.92 8.66
C SER A 100 -3.83 -6.15 7.90
N SER A 101 -4.64 -5.11 7.75
CA SER A 101 -5.99 -5.20 7.17
C SER A 101 -6.00 -5.48 5.67
N PHE A 102 -4.83 -5.62 5.06
CA PHE A 102 -4.69 -6.32 3.79
C PHE A 102 -4.75 -7.83 4.04
N LYS A 103 -5.94 -8.41 3.83
CA LYS A 103 -6.01 -9.84 3.47
C LYS A 103 -5.02 -10.04 2.33
N LYS A 104 -3.93 -10.79 2.57
CA LYS A 104 -2.98 -11.19 1.52
C LYS A 104 -3.80 -11.72 0.35
N HIS A 105 -3.84 -10.95 -0.73
CA HIS A 105 -4.64 -11.32 -1.88
C HIS A 105 -4.03 -12.57 -2.49
N GLU A 106 -4.73 -13.69 -2.43
CA GLU A 106 -4.26 -14.90 -3.10
C GLU A 106 -4.42 -14.77 -4.61
N PHE A 107 -3.28 -14.67 -5.31
CA PHE A 107 -3.25 -14.63 -6.75
C PHE A 107 -3.98 -15.83 -7.38
N GLY A 108 -4.82 -15.52 -8.38
CA GLY A 108 -5.59 -16.50 -9.15
C GLY A 108 -7.02 -16.74 -8.66
N GLN A 109 -7.41 -16.21 -7.49
CA GLN A 109 -8.77 -16.39 -6.97
C GLN A 109 -9.80 -15.39 -7.54
N SER A 110 -9.36 -14.21 -7.99
CA SER A 110 -10.28 -13.18 -8.50
C SER A 110 -10.80 -13.53 -9.90
N PRO A 111 -12.12 -13.79 -10.07
CA PRO A 111 -12.69 -14.09 -11.38
C PRO A 111 -12.61 -12.89 -12.33
N ALA A 112 -12.67 -11.66 -11.80
CA ALA A 112 -12.53 -10.44 -12.58
C ALA A 112 -11.11 -10.25 -13.10
N ALA A 113 -10.10 -10.44 -12.25
CA ALA A 113 -8.70 -10.37 -12.66
C ALA A 113 -8.37 -11.45 -13.70
N ASN A 114 -8.83 -12.68 -13.49
CA ASN A 114 -8.65 -13.78 -14.44
C ASN A 114 -9.32 -13.49 -15.80
N ALA A 115 -10.50 -12.86 -15.80
CA ALA A 115 -11.18 -12.47 -17.04
C ALA A 115 -10.41 -11.37 -17.78
N ALA A 116 -9.89 -10.38 -17.06
CA ALA A 116 -9.07 -9.30 -17.63
C ALA A 116 -7.75 -9.82 -18.21
N VAL A 117 -7.02 -10.64 -17.45
CA VAL A 117 -5.79 -11.32 -17.92
C VAL A 117 -6.09 -12.14 -19.17
N ARG A 118 -7.16 -12.95 -19.16
CA ARG A 118 -7.57 -13.72 -20.34
C ARG A 118 -7.90 -12.81 -21.52
N ALA A 119 -8.53 -11.66 -21.32
CA ALA A 119 -8.87 -10.76 -22.43
C ALA A 119 -7.62 -10.21 -23.14
N VAL A 120 -6.57 -9.89 -22.38
CA VAL A 120 -5.32 -9.32 -22.91
C VAL A 120 -4.38 -10.40 -23.44
N VAL A 121 -4.29 -11.53 -22.76
CA VAL A 121 -3.36 -12.62 -23.10
C VAL A 121 -3.90 -13.50 -24.24
N ARG A 122 -5.21 -13.47 -24.52
CA ARG A 122 -5.80 -14.18 -25.68
C ARG A 122 -5.15 -13.71 -26.99
N GLY A 123 -4.32 -14.58 -27.56
CA GLY A 123 -3.63 -14.36 -28.84
C GLY A 123 -2.13 -14.11 -28.73
N THR A 124 -1.56 -14.12 -27.52
CA THR A 124 -0.10 -14.10 -27.34
C THR A 124 0.47 -15.51 -27.33
N SER A 125 1.75 -15.65 -27.71
CA SER A 125 2.48 -16.92 -27.65
C SER A 125 2.52 -17.52 -26.24
N GLY A 126 2.51 -16.67 -25.20
CA GLY A 126 2.42 -17.10 -23.81
C GLY A 126 1.11 -17.83 -23.48
N TRP A 127 -0.01 -17.44 -24.10
CA TRP A 127 -1.29 -18.13 -23.91
C TRP A 127 -1.28 -19.54 -24.50
N ASP A 128 -0.63 -19.71 -25.65
CA ASP A 128 -0.51 -21.02 -26.29
C ASP A 128 0.39 -21.95 -25.48
N MET A 129 1.43 -21.43 -24.82
CA MET A 129 2.27 -22.18 -23.87
C MET A 129 1.51 -22.57 -22.60
N ILE A 130 0.67 -21.68 -22.07
CA ILE A 130 -0.22 -22.00 -20.92
C ILE A 130 -1.20 -23.11 -21.30
N LYS A 131 -1.81 -23.04 -22.49
CA LYS A 131 -2.72 -24.10 -22.99
C LYS A 131 -2.00 -25.42 -23.24
N ALA A 132 -0.76 -25.36 -23.74
CA ALA A 132 0.07 -26.53 -23.97
C ALA A 132 0.57 -27.17 -22.67
N GLY A 133 0.40 -26.50 -21.53
CA GLY A 133 0.88 -26.97 -20.23
C GLY A 133 2.39 -26.84 -20.06
N THR A 134 3.07 -26.11 -20.95
CA THR A 134 4.52 -25.86 -20.84
C THR A 134 4.85 -24.70 -19.91
N LEU A 135 3.89 -23.82 -19.63
CA LEU A 135 4.04 -22.73 -18.65
C LEU A 135 2.98 -22.87 -17.56
N ASP A 136 3.44 -23.18 -16.35
CA ASP A 136 2.57 -23.32 -15.19
C ASP A 136 2.55 -22.04 -14.37
N MET A 137 1.42 -21.34 -14.41
CA MET A 137 1.18 -20.13 -13.61
C MET A 137 1.02 -20.42 -12.12
N SER A 138 0.90 -21.70 -11.74
CA SER A 138 0.82 -22.16 -10.36
C SER A 138 2.18 -22.59 -9.78
N ASP A 139 3.24 -22.54 -10.59
CA ASP A 139 4.60 -22.78 -10.10
C ASP A 139 4.93 -21.83 -8.95
N GLY A 140 5.60 -22.37 -7.92
CA GLY A 140 5.89 -21.66 -6.68
C GLY A 140 6.60 -20.34 -6.94
N MET A 141 7.54 -20.32 -7.89
CA MET A 141 8.28 -19.11 -8.26
C MET A 141 7.38 -17.98 -8.76
N PHE A 142 6.42 -18.25 -9.66
CA PHE A 142 5.53 -17.20 -10.16
C PHE A 142 4.62 -16.67 -9.05
N ARG A 143 4.21 -17.54 -8.12
CA ARG A 143 3.43 -17.11 -6.95
C ARG A 143 4.26 -16.26 -6.01
N ASP A 144 5.51 -16.65 -5.74
CA ASP A 144 6.43 -15.93 -4.87
C ASP A 144 6.78 -14.55 -5.44
N ALA A 145 7.09 -14.48 -6.74
CA ALA A 145 7.34 -13.22 -7.44
C ALA A 145 6.13 -12.28 -7.38
N MET A 146 4.92 -12.80 -7.59
CA MET A 146 3.69 -12.00 -7.51
C MET A 146 3.39 -11.57 -6.07
N ASN A 147 3.67 -12.42 -5.07
CA ASN A 147 3.54 -12.08 -3.65
C ASN A 147 4.48 -10.93 -3.26
N HIS A 148 5.76 -10.99 -3.64
CA HIS A 148 6.71 -9.90 -3.39
C HIS A 148 6.31 -8.61 -4.13
N GLY A 149 5.77 -8.71 -5.35
CA GLY A 149 5.18 -7.57 -6.04
C GLY A 149 3.98 -6.96 -5.29
N MET A 150 3.14 -7.79 -4.68
CA MET A 150 2.05 -7.31 -3.84
C MET A 150 2.57 -6.60 -2.59
N ASP A 151 3.58 -7.16 -1.92
CA ASP A 151 4.20 -6.56 -0.74
C ASP A 151 4.83 -5.19 -1.07
N ALA A 152 5.46 -5.04 -2.23
CA ALA A 152 5.95 -3.75 -2.72
C ALA A 152 4.81 -2.73 -2.95
N SER A 153 3.67 -3.19 -3.46
CA SER A 153 2.49 -2.33 -3.67
C SER A 153 1.84 -1.86 -2.36
N THR A 154 1.81 -2.73 -1.35
CA THR A 154 1.26 -2.40 -0.02
C THR A 154 2.15 -1.40 0.69
N HIS A 155 3.48 -1.48 0.52
CA HIS A 155 4.39 -0.48 1.06
C HIS A 155 4.11 0.95 0.57
N ILE A 156 3.73 1.14 -0.70
CA ILE A 156 3.31 2.46 -1.23
C ILE A 156 2.01 2.93 -0.54
N HIS A 157 1.11 2.00 -0.20
CA HIS A 157 -0.12 2.31 0.50
C HIS A 157 0.12 2.71 1.96
N ASP A 158 0.99 1.98 2.66
CA ASP A 158 1.34 2.25 4.06
C ASP A 158 2.00 3.64 4.17
N VAL A 159 2.81 4.01 3.18
CA VAL A 159 3.36 5.36 3.10
C VAL A 159 2.31 6.43 2.84
N ALA A 160 1.33 6.14 1.97
CA ALA A 160 0.18 7.03 1.74
C ALA A 160 -0.68 7.22 3.01
N SER A 161 -0.70 6.22 3.91
CA SER A 161 -1.40 6.25 5.19
C SER A 161 -0.65 7.04 6.28
N GLY A 162 0.64 7.31 6.06
CA GLY A 162 1.51 8.10 6.92
C GLY A 162 2.50 7.29 7.74
N GLU A 163 2.73 6.02 7.40
CA GLU A 163 3.79 5.19 7.98
C GLU A 163 5.07 5.37 7.14
N HIS A 164 6.19 5.68 7.79
CA HIS A 164 7.42 6.09 7.10
C HIS A 164 8.62 5.27 7.56
N GLU A 165 8.47 3.95 7.69
CA GLU A 165 9.61 3.09 8.02
C GLU A 165 10.40 2.73 6.75
N GLY A 166 11.67 3.14 6.71
CA GLY A 166 12.65 2.62 5.76
C GLY A 166 12.70 3.24 4.36
N ILE A 167 11.96 4.31 4.07
CA ILE A 167 11.90 4.91 2.71
C ILE A 167 12.31 6.39 2.74
N ASP A 168 12.96 6.84 1.65
CA ASP A 168 13.37 8.22 1.44
C ASP A 168 12.15 9.17 1.43
N PRO A 169 12.04 10.11 2.39
CA PRO A 169 10.91 11.03 2.49
C PRO A 169 10.79 11.97 1.29
N ASP A 170 11.86 12.21 0.53
CA ASP A 170 11.81 13.05 -0.67
C ASP A 170 11.17 12.31 -1.86
N ALA A 171 11.44 11.01 -2.02
CA ALA A 171 10.81 10.16 -3.03
C ALA A 171 9.28 10.00 -2.80
N MET A 172 8.85 10.00 -1.54
CA MET A 172 7.45 9.75 -1.17
C MET A 172 6.56 11.01 -1.18
N ARG A 173 7.12 12.20 -1.45
CA ARG A 173 6.32 13.44 -1.62
C ARG A 173 5.34 13.38 -2.79
N ALA A 174 5.62 12.53 -3.78
CA ALA A 174 4.74 12.31 -4.92
C ALA A 174 3.47 11.53 -4.53
N ILE A 175 3.48 10.83 -3.40
CA ILE A 175 2.34 10.04 -2.92
C ILE A 175 1.36 10.96 -2.16
N PRO A 176 0.10 11.08 -2.61
CA PRO A 176 -0.92 11.83 -1.89
C PRO A 176 -1.21 11.21 -0.51
N VAL A 177 -1.12 12.00 0.55
CA VAL A 177 -1.51 11.57 1.90
C VAL A 177 -3.03 11.55 2.02
N LEU A 178 -3.60 10.36 2.25
CA LEU A 178 -5.05 10.13 2.29
C LEU A 178 -5.63 10.11 3.73
N LYS A 179 -4.84 10.52 4.73
CA LYS A 179 -5.24 10.45 6.14
C LYS A 179 -6.48 11.30 6.43
N PRO A 180 -7.55 10.72 7.00
CA PRO A 180 -8.70 11.48 7.47
C PRO A 180 -8.28 12.46 8.60
N PRO A 181 -8.71 13.74 8.55
CA PRO A 181 -8.41 14.68 9.63
C PRO A 181 -9.13 14.29 10.92
N LYS A 182 -8.45 14.45 12.06
CA LYS A 182 -8.97 14.10 13.40
C LYS A 182 -10.10 15.00 13.91
N ARG A 183 -10.44 16.07 13.21
CA ARG A 183 -11.49 17.02 13.62
C ARG A 183 -12.50 17.21 12.49
N SER A 184 -13.77 17.24 12.86
CA SER A 184 -14.94 17.33 11.99
C SER A 184 -15.05 18.64 11.19
N PHE A 185 -14.29 19.68 11.54
CA PHE A 185 -14.39 21.00 10.92
C PHE A 185 -13.04 21.50 10.42
N CYS A 186 -13.06 22.15 9.24
CA CYS A 186 -11.90 22.88 8.74
C CYS A 186 -11.74 24.22 9.50
N PRO A 187 -10.68 24.42 10.30
CA PRO A 187 -10.51 25.63 11.11
C PRO A 187 -10.37 26.91 10.30
N LYS A 188 -10.04 26.80 9.01
CA LYS A 188 -9.76 27.94 8.13
C LYS A 188 -10.98 28.48 7.39
N CYS A 189 -12.03 27.68 7.23
CA CYS A 189 -13.21 28.05 6.45
C CYS A 189 -14.54 27.61 7.05
N GLY A 190 -14.55 26.97 8.23
CA GLY A 190 -15.78 26.53 8.91
C GLY A 190 -16.59 25.49 8.13
N SER A 191 -16.02 24.89 7.08
CA SER A 191 -16.76 23.94 6.24
C SER A 191 -17.01 22.62 6.98
N ASP A 192 -18.27 22.20 6.88
CA ASP A 192 -18.85 20.97 7.43
C ASP A 192 -18.14 19.69 6.93
N ILE A 193 -18.23 18.62 7.72
CA ILE A 193 -17.74 17.25 7.45
C ILE A 193 -18.11 16.82 6.04
N HIS A 194 -19.33 17.13 5.57
CA HIS A 194 -19.78 16.77 4.23
C HIS A 194 -18.95 17.43 3.11
N ASN A 195 -18.61 18.71 3.24
CA ASN A 195 -17.77 19.38 2.24
C ASN A 195 -16.33 18.88 2.28
N ASN A 196 -15.81 18.55 3.47
CA ASN A 196 -14.47 18.00 3.61
C ASN A 196 -14.37 16.56 3.07
N THR A 197 -15.35 15.71 3.37
CA THR A 197 -15.43 14.35 2.80
C THR A 197 -15.55 14.39 1.28
N MET A 198 -16.35 15.30 0.73
CA MET A 198 -16.43 15.50 -0.73
C MET A 198 -15.11 16.01 -1.34
N LEU A 199 -14.35 16.85 -0.63
CA LEU A 199 -13.00 17.27 -1.05
C LEU A 199 -12.01 16.11 -1.03
N GLN A 200 -12.01 15.28 0.02
CA GLN A 200 -11.14 14.09 0.09
C GLN A 200 -11.53 13.07 -0.99
N TRP A 201 -12.83 12.90 -1.26
CA TRP A 201 -13.31 12.04 -2.33
C TRP A 201 -12.94 12.56 -3.71
N ARG A 202 -12.92 13.89 -3.88
CA ARG A 202 -12.42 14.51 -5.12
C ARG A 202 -10.92 14.31 -5.27
N LYS A 203 -10.13 14.54 -4.22
CA LYS A 203 -8.68 14.28 -4.22
C LYS A 203 -8.40 12.82 -4.55
N TRP A 204 -9.07 11.90 -3.87
CA TRP A 204 -8.94 10.47 -4.15
C TRP A 204 -9.34 10.16 -5.59
N ARG A 205 -10.46 10.69 -6.11
CA ARG A 205 -10.83 10.48 -7.52
C ARG A 205 -9.79 11.02 -8.50
N GLU A 206 -9.23 12.19 -8.22
CA GLU A 206 -8.23 12.85 -9.07
C GLU A 206 -6.84 12.19 -8.97
N SER A 207 -6.49 11.60 -7.82
CA SER A 207 -5.14 11.09 -7.55
C SER A 207 -5.04 9.56 -7.44
N SER A 208 -6.18 8.85 -7.40
CA SER A 208 -6.23 7.39 -7.29
C SER A 208 -5.68 6.71 -8.53
N SER A 209 -5.88 7.30 -9.73
CA SER A 209 -5.25 6.77 -10.94
C SER A 209 -3.75 6.69 -10.79
N ASP A 210 -3.14 7.75 -10.26
CA ASP A 210 -1.69 7.92 -10.18
C ASP A 210 -1.11 7.02 -9.09
N VAL A 211 -1.79 6.92 -7.94
CA VAL A 211 -1.41 5.99 -6.87
C VAL A 211 -1.52 4.55 -7.33
N VAL A 212 -2.62 4.17 -7.99
CA VAL A 212 -2.79 2.82 -8.51
C VAL A 212 -1.77 2.51 -9.61
N SER A 213 -1.43 3.47 -10.47
CA SER A 213 -0.38 3.25 -11.47
C SER A 213 0.99 3.05 -10.83
N MET A 214 1.37 3.86 -9.83
CA MET A 214 2.63 3.68 -9.09
C MET A 214 2.66 2.34 -8.34
N GLN A 215 1.55 1.94 -7.74
CA GLN A 215 1.41 0.62 -7.09
C GLN A 215 1.58 -0.53 -8.08
N MET A 216 0.98 -0.43 -9.28
CA MET A 216 1.11 -1.44 -10.32
C MET A 216 2.51 -1.47 -10.91
N GLU A 217 3.14 -0.31 -11.10
CA GLU A 217 4.52 -0.21 -11.59
C GLU A 217 5.49 -0.88 -10.61
N ALA A 218 5.45 -0.52 -9.33
CA ALA A 218 6.27 -1.15 -8.31
C ALA A 218 6.02 -2.66 -8.21
N ALA A 219 4.75 -3.09 -8.22
CA ALA A 219 4.40 -4.50 -8.17
C ALA A 219 4.95 -5.29 -9.37
N MET A 220 4.79 -4.74 -10.57
CA MET A 220 5.27 -5.37 -11.81
C MET A 220 6.79 -5.40 -11.86
N GLU A 221 7.47 -4.32 -11.47
CA GLU A 221 8.93 -4.26 -11.45
C GLU A 221 9.52 -5.30 -10.48
N THR A 222 9.02 -5.37 -9.25
CA THR A 222 9.48 -6.37 -8.28
C THR A 222 9.26 -7.79 -8.78
N ALA A 223 8.07 -8.09 -9.31
CA ALA A 223 7.76 -9.42 -9.84
C ALA A 223 8.66 -9.77 -11.05
N LEU A 224 8.90 -8.82 -11.96
CA LEU A 224 9.76 -9.03 -13.13
C LEU A 224 11.23 -9.21 -12.73
N ILE A 225 11.72 -8.47 -11.72
CA ILE A 225 13.08 -8.63 -11.19
C ILE A 225 13.25 -10.03 -10.60
N GLU A 226 12.30 -10.52 -9.81
CA GLU A 226 12.35 -11.86 -9.21
C GLU A 226 12.41 -12.94 -10.30
N VAL A 227 11.50 -12.87 -11.28
CA VAL A 227 11.45 -13.82 -12.40
C VAL A 227 12.72 -13.75 -13.26
N ALA A 228 13.22 -12.54 -13.56
CA ALA A 228 14.45 -12.36 -14.31
C ALA A 228 15.66 -12.92 -13.56
N SER A 229 15.75 -12.68 -12.25
CA SER A 229 16.82 -13.21 -11.40
C SER A 229 16.85 -14.74 -11.43
N HIS A 230 15.68 -15.38 -11.38
CA HIS A 230 15.56 -16.81 -11.46
C HIS A 230 16.06 -17.35 -12.81
N TYR A 231 15.58 -16.79 -13.93
CA TYR A 231 16.02 -17.24 -15.25
C TYR A 231 17.51 -17.01 -15.49
N VAL A 232 18.09 -15.91 -14.99
CA VAL A 232 19.53 -15.68 -15.04
C VAL A 232 20.29 -16.77 -14.29
N ASN A 233 19.82 -17.15 -13.08
CA ASN A 233 20.44 -18.22 -12.30
C ASN A 233 20.34 -19.59 -13.00
N VAL A 234 19.18 -19.92 -13.58
CA VAL A 234 18.98 -21.17 -14.33
C VAL A 234 19.86 -21.21 -15.58
N ILE A 235 19.94 -20.11 -16.33
CA ILE A 235 20.80 -20.02 -17.51
C ILE A 235 22.27 -20.20 -17.13
N GLN A 236 22.70 -19.62 -16.00
CA GLN A 236 24.06 -19.78 -15.51
C GLN A 236 24.34 -21.24 -15.13
N ALA A 237 23.44 -21.89 -14.38
CA ALA A 237 23.56 -23.31 -14.03
C ALA A 237 23.64 -24.21 -15.28
N LEU A 238 22.80 -23.96 -16.29
CA LEU A 238 22.83 -24.71 -17.55
C LEU A 238 24.14 -24.48 -18.34
N LYS A 239 24.70 -23.27 -18.30
CA LYS A 239 26.00 -22.99 -18.91
C LYS A 239 27.10 -23.76 -18.21
N ASP A 240 27.10 -23.77 -16.88
CA ASP A 240 28.08 -24.47 -16.06
C ASP A 240 27.99 -25.99 -16.31
N GLU A 241 26.78 -26.57 -16.33
CA GLU A 241 26.56 -27.98 -16.68
C GLU A 241 27.04 -28.33 -18.09
N ARG A 242 26.79 -27.44 -19.06
CA ARG A 242 27.25 -27.60 -20.44
C ARG A 242 28.78 -27.55 -20.50
N ASP A 243 29.40 -26.61 -19.81
CA ASP A 243 30.86 -26.48 -19.79
C ASP A 243 31.52 -27.69 -19.10
N ASP A 244 30.93 -28.20 -18.02
CA ASP A 244 31.33 -29.46 -17.38
C ASP A 244 31.15 -30.68 -18.29
N ALA A 245 30.05 -30.75 -19.05
CA ALA A 245 29.83 -31.81 -20.02
C ALA A 245 30.84 -31.77 -21.17
N VAL A 246 31.15 -30.56 -21.67
CA VAL A 246 32.16 -30.35 -22.71
C VAL A 246 33.55 -30.71 -22.19
N ALA A 247 33.91 -30.32 -20.97
CA ALA A 247 35.18 -30.68 -20.35
C ALA A 247 35.31 -32.20 -20.16
N ARG A 248 34.24 -32.87 -19.71
CA ARG A 248 34.20 -34.34 -19.60
C ARG A 248 34.34 -35.03 -20.95
N ALA A 249 33.65 -34.55 -21.98
CA ALA A 249 33.75 -35.10 -23.33
C ALA A 249 35.16 -34.90 -23.92
N ALA A 250 35.77 -33.73 -23.71
CA ALA A 250 37.14 -33.45 -24.14
C ALA A 250 38.16 -34.37 -23.45
N LYS A 251 38.00 -34.60 -22.14
CA LYS A 251 38.86 -35.51 -21.38
C LYS A 251 38.71 -36.96 -21.85
N ALA A 252 37.48 -37.45 -22.01
CA ALA A 252 37.22 -38.80 -22.52
C ALA A 252 37.78 -39.01 -23.94
N SER A 253 37.69 -38.00 -24.81
CA SER A 253 38.28 -38.06 -26.14
C SER A 253 39.82 -38.05 -26.11
N ALA A 254 40.44 -37.33 -25.17
CA ALA A 254 41.89 -37.31 -25.03
C ALA A 254 42.43 -38.66 -24.52
N GLU A 255 41.76 -39.26 -23.53
CA GLU A 255 42.12 -40.59 -22.99
C GLU A 255 41.98 -41.69 -24.05
N GLY A 256 40.88 -41.72 -24.81
CA GLY A 256 40.69 -42.68 -25.90
C GLY A 256 41.69 -42.52 -27.05
N ASN A 257 42.11 -41.29 -27.35
CA ASN A 257 43.17 -41.03 -28.33
C ASN A 257 44.55 -41.48 -27.82
N GLU A 258 44.85 -41.31 -26.53
CA GLU A 258 46.10 -41.79 -25.95
C GLU A 258 46.19 -43.32 -25.98
N GLU A 259 45.11 -44.02 -25.66
CA GLU A 259 45.05 -45.49 -25.73
C GLU A 259 45.23 -46.00 -27.16
N SER A 260 44.53 -45.40 -28.14
CA SER A 260 44.74 -45.74 -29.56
C SER A 260 46.15 -45.44 -30.05
N LEU A 261 46.80 -44.39 -29.54
CA LEU A 261 48.17 -44.05 -29.93
C LEU A 261 49.18 -45.02 -29.30
N ARG A 262 48.97 -45.42 -28.04
CA ARG A 262 49.78 -46.43 -27.35
C ARG A 262 49.71 -47.78 -28.05
N GLU A 263 48.53 -48.26 -28.42
CA GLU A 263 48.39 -49.54 -29.14
C GLU A 263 49.12 -49.52 -30.49
N LYS A 264 49.04 -48.41 -31.24
CA LYS A 264 49.77 -48.25 -32.50
C LYS A 264 51.27 -48.23 -32.28
N LEU A 265 51.75 -47.49 -31.28
CA LEU A 265 53.16 -47.41 -30.96
C LEU A 265 53.72 -48.77 -30.51
N GLU A 266 52.98 -49.50 -29.66
CA GLU A 266 53.39 -50.84 -29.21
C GLU A 266 53.42 -51.85 -30.37
N ALA A 267 52.47 -51.77 -31.30
CA ALA A 267 52.47 -52.62 -32.49
C ALA A 267 53.67 -52.33 -33.40
N GLU A 268 54.00 -51.04 -33.62
CA GLU A 268 55.18 -50.63 -34.39
C GLU A 268 56.49 -51.04 -33.71
N ILE A 269 56.62 -50.78 -32.41
CA ILE A 269 57.81 -51.15 -31.61
C ILE A 269 58.01 -52.67 -31.61
N ARG A 270 56.94 -53.47 -31.45
CA ARG A 270 57.03 -54.93 -31.50
C ARG A 270 57.43 -55.42 -32.89
N ALA A 271 56.93 -54.79 -33.95
CA ALA A 271 57.31 -55.10 -35.33
C ALA A 271 58.77 -54.71 -35.65
N GLU A 272 59.30 -53.64 -35.07
CA GLU A 272 60.72 -53.29 -35.17
C GLU A 272 61.63 -54.23 -34.37
N LEU A 273 61.28 -54.52 -33.11
CA LEU A 273 61.99 -55.50 -32.28
C LEU A 273 62.06 -56.88 -32.94
N GLU A 274 60.97 -57.36 -33.54
CA GLU A 274 60.99 -58.62 -34.29
C GLU A 274 61.90 -58.59 -35.52
N LYS A 275 62.06 -57.43 -36.17
CA LYS A 275 63.03 -57.27 -37.28
C LYS A 275 64.47 -57.26 -36.75
N GLU A 276 64.72 -56.60 -35.62
CA GLU A 276 66.04 -56.57 -34.98
C GLU A 276 66.46 -57.97 -34.49
N PHE A 277 65.58 -58.71 -33.80
CA PHE A 277 65.86 -60.10 -33.38
C PHE A 277 66.10 -61.06 -34.55
N LYS A 278 65.41 -60.88 -35.69
CA LYS A 278 65.67 -61.65 -36.93
C LYS A 278 66.98 -61.25 -37.61
N SER A 279 67.49 -60.06 -37.35
CA SER A 279 68.76 -59.58 -37.87
C SER A 279 69.95 -60.01 -37.00
N GLU A 280 69.79 -60.07 -35.68
CA GLU A 280 70.81 -60.55 -34.73
C GLU A 280 70.90 -62.09 -34.67
N GLY A 281 69.80 -62.82 -34.91
CA GLY A 281 69.81 -64.30 -34.97
C GLY A 281 70.45 -64.89 -36.23
N LYS A 282 71.11 -64.07 -37.06
CA LYS A 282 71.81 -64.47 -38.29
C LYS A 282 73.33 -64.34 -38.22
N SER A 283 73.91 -64.10 -37.04
CA SER A 283 75.35 -64.15 -36.80
C SER A 283 75.81 -65.45 -36.15
#